data_AF-A0A1V4VPY4-F1
#
_entry.id   AF-A0A1V4VPY4-F1
#
_cell.length_a   1.000
_cell.length_b   1.000
_cell.length_c   1.000
_cell.angle_alpha   90.00
_cell.angle_beta   90.00
_cell.angle_gamma   90.00
#
_symmetry.space_group_name_H-M   'P 1'
#
loop_
_entity.id
_entity.type
_entity.pdbx_description
1 polymer ?
#
loop_
_entity_poly.entity_id
_entity_poly.type
_entity_poly.pdbx_seq_one_letter_code
_entity_poly.pdbx_strand_id
1 'polypeptide(L)'
;MNLLALFYAKENAFANSLCRNPCVLPNQHGEFCTIDTISLDCSIDEIYKTMSDIIDLDFKSKLLDRKIKYEFLPNVKKFTLEDVYSEIEKKLQSSHPKVEYFYKNIICLQAEQNEEQDDFLSLLNKDYWKRNKVSKHSKELLKAALKFWREKISKQIGSCECVGKFTSQFGFSNEQQAVIWLSKFIQILVKYEQENLLDRIAILPDQYGDFKKCAELSLDSGEIEETLKDACKYAGYDVRETLLLKDIYLNLPKNRTVYLENISEKITNYVKENKNSIGQNKSEEKEVFQKTYLWLRENLDNEAVKKCFKDLLANLHWFYNDNDIAENMSKVEEYNDILKKYGVSGMQELERILYRSDIESNSREAVEISKELLAQWGIATEDDLSRALANNVLGADFIHNSKTDFEIFNYVNEILVRSQKNIIEYLSRQPGYDVSDYIEISKTIFIVKKHNIQIYIIARPSDYGQIILYYDSELDVLDYEKDCELWVEDGKSNPQKITFGKILKLTGVNRIPLRSIREK
;
A
#
# COMPACT_ATOMS: atom_id res chain seq x y z
N MET A 1 49.56 19.97 -48.65
CA MET A 1 49.70 19.11 -49.84
C MET A 1 49.28 19.93 -51.06
N ASN A 2 50.10 19.92 -52.12
CA ASN A 2 49.92 20.78 -53.28
C ASN A 2 48.87 20.15 -54.21
N LEU A 3 47.62 20.61 -54.15
CA LEU A 3 46.53 20.21 -55.07
C LEU A 3 46.93 20.36 -56.56
N LEU A 4 47.87 21.26 -56.85
CA LEU A 4 48.52 21.44 -58.15
C LEU A 4 49.20 20.18 -58.68
N ALA A 5 49.70 19.29 -57.82
CA ALA A 5 50.36 18.05 -58.27
C ALA A 5 49.39 17.09 -58.99
N LEU A 6 48.08 17.15 -58.72
CA LEU A 6 47.06 16.36 -59.41
C LEU A 6 46.81 16.86 -60.84
N PHE A 7 46.93 18.17 -61.08
CA PHE A 7 46.77 18.77 -62.41
C PHE A 7 47.95 18.49 -63.34
N TYR A 8 49.14 18.23 -62.79
CA TYR A 8 50.36 17.97 -63.56
C TYR A 8 50.75 16.48 -63.65
N ALA A 9 49.99 15.59 -63.00
CA ALA A 9 50.14 14.15 -63.19
C ALA A 9 49.64 13.77 -64.60
N LYS A 10 50.56 13.29 -65.45
CA LYS A 10 50.31 12.94 -66.87
C LYS A 10 48.92 12.31 -67.09
N GLU A 11 48.11 12.93 -67.95
CA GLU A 11 46.73 12.56 -68.29
C GLU A 11 46.55 11.05 -68.56
N ASN A 12 47.54 10.41 -69.20
CA ASN A 12 47.49 8.98 -69.55
C ASN A 12 47.72 8.02 -68.37
N ALA A 13 48.39 8.44 -67.29
CA ALA A 13 48.57 7.60 -66.10
C ALA A 13 47.35 7.71 -65.16
N PHE A 14 46.76 8.90 -65.05
CA PHE A 14 45.58 9.15 -64.23
C PHE A 14 44.34 8.45 -64.80
N ALA A 15 44.11 8.53 -66.12
CA ALA A 15 43.02 7.85 -66.81
C ALA A 15 43.11 6.31 -66.78
N ASN A 16 44.32 5.75 -66.77
CA ASN A 16 44.53 4.29 -66.64
C ASN A 16 44.42 3.80 -65.18
N SER A 17 44.61 4.67 -64.19
CA SER A 17 44.47 4.35 -62.76
C SER A 17 43.04 4.50 -62.23
N LEU A 18 42.22 5.30 -62.92
CA LEU A 18 40.78 5.38 -62.68
C LEU A 18 40.15 4.14 -63.31
N CYS A 19 39.95 3.10 -62.50
CA CYS A 19 39.06 1.98 -62.83
C CYS A 19 37.74 2.53 -63.43
N ARG A 20 37.01 1.71 -64.19
CA ARG A 20 35.70 2.09 -64.79
C ARG A 20 34.75 2.79 -63.79
N ASN A 21 34.90 2.51 -62.49
CA ASN A 21 34.28 3.23 -61.38
C ASN A 21 35.32 3.74 -60.37
N PRO A 22 35.67 5.05 -60.38
CA PRO A 22 36.60 5.65 -59.42
C PRO A 22 36.06 5.65 -57.98
N CYS A 23 36.90 5.30 -57.00
CA CYS A 23 36.63 5.55 -55.58
C CYS A 23 37.01 6.99 -55.23
N VAL A 24 36.10 7.94 -55.46
CA VAL A 24 36.35 9.38 -55.26
C VAL A 24 35.26 10.09 -54.46
N LEU A 25 34.16 9.40 -54.15
CA LEU A 25 33.03 9.98 -53.42
C LEU A 25 33.16 9.64 -51.94
N PRO A 26 33.35 10.63 -51.05
CA PRO A 26 33.49 10.35 -49.62
C PRO A 26 32.14 9.92 -49.02
N ASN A 27 32.16 8.84 -48.25
CA ASN A 27 31.05 8.49 -47.36
C ASN A 27 31.03 9.39 -46.12
N GLN A 28 30.08 9.18 -45.21
CA GLN A 28 29.94 10.01 -44.00
C GLN A 28 31.02 9.79 -42.94
N HIS A 29 31.90 8.78 -43.12
CA HIS A 29 33.13 8.62 -42.33
C HIS A 29 34.35 9.29 -43.00
N GLY A 30 34.20 9.79 -44.23
CA GLY A 30 35.28 10.39 -45.02
C GLY A 30 36.08 9.39 -45.86
N GLU A 31 35.63 8.15 -45.97
CA GLU A 31 36.26 7.12 -46.79
C GLU A 31 35.77 7.21 -48.24
N PHE A 32 36.66 7.06 -49.21
CA PHE A 32 36.30 7.18 -50.62
C PHE A 32 35.67 5.88 -51.17
N CYS A 33 34.46 6.01 -51.73
CA CYS A 33 33.65 4.94 -52.29
C CYS A 33 33.40 5.17 -53.79
N THR A 34 32.98 4.11 -54.49
CA THR A 34 32.51 4.19 -55.88
C THR A 34 31.06 4.68 -55.96
N ILE A 35 30.66 5.19 -57.13
CA ILE A 35 29.29 5.65 -57.39
C ILE A 35 28.24 4.53 -57.25
N ASP A 36 28.61 3.27 -57.50
CA ASP A 36 27.70 2.11 -57.43
C ASP A 36 27.43 1.65 -55.99
N THR A 37 28.37 1.92 -55.09
CA THR A 37 28.37 1.49 -53.69
C THR A 37 27.83 2.54 -52.74
N ILE A 38 27.79 3.81 -53.15
CA ILE A 38 27.38 4.94 -52.32
C ILE A 38 25.94 5.37 -52.66
N SER A 39 25.19 5.77 -51.65
CA SER A 39 23.82 6.24 -51.80
C SER A 39 23.64 7.66 -51.25
N LEU A 40 22.70 8.40 -51.83
CA LEU A 40 22.34 9.74 -51.42
C LEU A 40 21.49 9.69 -50.14
N ASP A 41 21.91 10.43 -49.10
CA ASP A 41 21.15 10.61 -47.86
C ASP A 41 19.94 11.53 -48.10
N CYS A 42 18.74 10.96 -48.11
CA CYS A 42 17.50 11.70 -48.29
C CYS A 42 16.86 12.08 -46.94
N SER A 43 17.56 12.92 -46.17
CA SER A 43 17.09 13.50 -44.89
C SER A 43 16.86 12.46 -43.78
N ILE A 44 17.78 11.51 -43.62
CA ILE A 44 17.71 10.51 -42.55
C ILE A 44 18.11 11.14 -41.22
N ASP A 45 17.31 11.00 -40.17
CA ASP A 45 17.68 11.51 -38.84
C ASP A 45 18.97 10.83 -38.32
N GLU A 46 19.91 11.60 -37.77
CA GLU A 46 21.19 11.09 -37.27
C GLU A 46 21.03 10.06 -36.15
N ILE A 47 19.91 10.12 -35.42
CA ILE A 47 19.59 9.17 -34.35
C ILE A 47 19.43 7.76 -34.92
N TYR A 48 18.77 7.60 -36.08
CA TYR A 48 18.62 6.29 -36.73
C TYR A 48 19.94 5.71 -37.18
N LYS A 49 20.88 6.54 -37.64
CA LYS A 49 22.22 6.06 -38.03
C LYS A 49 22.99 5.57 -36.81
N THR A 50 23.03 6.40 -35.77
CA THR A 50 23.78 6.10 -34.54
C THR A 50 23.22 4.89 -33.78
N MET A 51 21.90 4.74 -33.72
CA MET A 51 21.29 3.59 -33.05
C MET A 51 21.43 2.29 -33.86
N SER A 52 21.56 2.38 -35.18
CA SER A 52 21.70 1.20 -36.05
C SER A 52 23.08 0.57 -35.90
N ASP A 53 24.10 1.35 -35.50
CA ASP A 53 25.41 0.83 -35.08
C ASP A 53 25.28 -0.17 -33.91
N ILE A 54 24.24 -0.07 -33.07
CA ILE A 54 23.98 -1.01 -31.95
C ILE A 54 23.68 -2.42 -32.46
N ILE A 55 23.08 -2.53 -33.65
CA ILE A 55 22.75 -3.79 -34.32
C ILE A 55 23.71 -4.11 -35.47
N ASP A 56 24.92 -3.53 -35.42
CA ASP A 56 25.98 -3.70 -36.41
C ASP A 56 25.55 -3.30 -37.84
N LEU A 57 24.72 -2.25 -37.95
CA LEU A 57 24.34 -1.62 -39.22
C LEU A 57 24.92 -0.21 -39.33
N ASP A 58 26.03 -0.09 -40.04
CA ASP A 58 26.68 1.19 -40.31
C ASP A 58 26.14 1.81 -41.61
N PHE A 59 25.12 2.65 -41.48
CA PHE A 59 24.59 3.42 -42.61
C PHE A 59 25.56 4.53 -43.07
N LYS A 60 26.40 5.08 -42.18
CA LYS A 60 27.34 6.16 -42.52
C LYS A 60 28.39 5.71 -43.54
N SER A 61 28.77 4.43 -43.51
CA SER A 61 29.67 3.83 -44.50
C SER A 61 29.10 3.80 -45.92
N LYS A 62 27.77 3.73 -46.06
CA LYS A 62 27.04 3.60 -47.34
C LYS A 62 26.51 4.92 -47.88
N LEU A 63 26.40 5.96 -47.04
CA LEU A 63 25.79 7.23 -47.39
C LEU A 63 26.85 8.26 -47.81
N LEU A 64 26.53 9.05 -48.84
CA LEU A 64 27.34 10.19 -49.28
C LEU A 64 27.47 11.25 -48.17
N ASP A 65 28.66 11.83 -48.02
CA ASP A 65 28.88 12.97 -47.13
C ASP A 65 27.94 14.13 -47.51
N ARG A 66 27.19 14.62 -46.52
CA ARG A 66 26.19 15.70 -46.67
C ARG A 66 26.77 17.01 -47.20
N LYS A 67 28.08 17.22 -47.10
CA LYS A 67 28.78 18.40 -47.62
C LYS A 67 28.94 18.38 -49.14
N ILE A 68 28.80 17.21 -49.77
CA ILE A 68 28.92 17.06 -51.22
C ILE A 68 27.60 17.43 -51.90
N LYS A 69 27.66 18.38 -52.85
CA LYS A 69 26.51 18.73 -53.69
C LYS A 69 26.24 17.60 -54.68
N TYR A 70 25.03 17.07 -54.66
CA TYR A 70 24.62 15.91 -55.46
C TYR A 70 23.98 16.27 -56.81
N GLU A 71 23.76 17.56 -57.09
CA GLU A 71 23.15 18.07 -58.34
C GLU A 71 23.89 17.59 -59.61
N PHE A 72 25.17 17.24 -59.47
CA PHE A 72 26.04 16.77 -60.56
C PHE A 72 26.16 15.23 -60.64
N LEU A 73 25.41 14.48 -59.82
CA LEU A 73 25.49 13.02 -59.71
C LEU A 73 24.16 12.35 -60.10
N PRO A 74 23.82 12.26 -61.41
CA PRO A 74 22.49 11.84 -61.87
C PRO A 74 22.16 10.35 -61.61
N ASN A 75 23.15 9.51 -61.30
CA ASN A 75 23.00 8.06 -61.18
C ASN A 75 23.19 7.50 -59.76
N VAL A 76 23.33 8.37 -58.75
CA VAL A 76 23.49 7.90 -57.36
C VAL A 76 22.14 7.42 -56.82
N LYS A 77 22.12 6.19 -56.28
CA LYS A 77 20.93 5.61 -55.67
C LYS A 77 20.47 6.48 -54.51
N LYS A 78 19.17 6.74 -54.41
CA LYS A 78 18.59 7.42 -53.25
C LYS A 78 18.42 6.41 -52.11
N PHE A 79 18.73 6.85 -50.90
CA PHE A 79 18.49 6.06 -49.69
C PHE A 79 17.63 6.88 -48.74
N THR A 80 16.42 6.40 -48.53
CA THR A 80 15.38 7.07 -47.74
C THR A 80 15.28 6.47 -46.35
N LEU A 81 14.50 7.11 -45.50
CA LEU A 81 14.22 6.62 -44.16
C LEU A 81 13.43 5.29 -44.16
N GLU A 82 12.61 5.03 -45.19
CA GLU A 82 11.92 3.73 -45.35
C GLU A 82 12.89 2.59 -45.69
N ASP A 83 13.94 2.90 -46.45
CA ASP A 83 15.01 1.94 -46.75
C ASP A 83 15.81 1.60 -45.48
N VAL A 84 16.05 2.59 -44.63
CA VAL A 84 16.65 2.39 -43.29
C VAL A 84 15.78 1.43 -42.47
N TYR A 85 14.47 1.68 -42.37
CA TYR A 85 13.55 0.79 -41.64
C TYR A 85 13.57 -0.63 -42.18
N SER A 86 13.53 -0.77 -43.51
CA SER A 86 13.56 -2.07 -44.18
C SER A 86 14.86 -2.85 -43.92
N GLU A 87 16.02 -2.20 -43.91
CA GLU A 87 17.29 -2.85 -43.58
C GLU A 87 17.37 -3.25 -42.10
N ILE A 88 16.88 -2.39 -41.20
CA ILE A 88 16.79 -2.68 -39.77
C ILE A 88 15.89 -3.90 -39.53
N GLU A 89 14.69 -3.92 -40.11
CA GLU A 89 13.74 -5.04 -39.97
C GLU A 89 14.34 -6.36 -40.45
N LYS A 90 15.02 -6.36 -41.60
CA LYS A 90 15.71 -7.55 -42.12
C LYS A 90 16.80 -8.03 -41.16
N LYS A 91 17.58 -7.13 -40.58
CA LYS A 91 18.63 -7.49 -39.62
C LYS A 91 18.05 -8.09 -38.34
N LEU A 92 16.94 -7.53 -37.86
CA LEU A 92 16.26 -7.96 -36.63
C LEU A 92 15.50 -9.29 -36.75
N GLN A 93 15.34 -9.84 -37.95
CA GLN A 93 14.85 -11.22 -38.12
C GLN A 93 15.83 -12.25 -37.54
N SER A 94 17.12 -11.90 -37.44
CA SER A 94 18.14 -12.70 -36.77
C SER A 94 18.32 -12.25 -35.32
N SER A 95 18.58 -13.20 -34.42
CA SER A 95 18.82 -12.89 -33.01
C SER A 95 20.08 -12.01 -32.86
N HIS A 96 19.95 -10.88 -32.17
CA HIS A 96 21.04 -9.94 -31.92
C HIS A 96 21.23 -9.71 -30.42
N PRO A 97 22.46 -9.80 -29.87
CA PRO A 97 22.71 -9.70 -28.43
C PRO A 97 22.31 -8.34 -27.85
N LYS A 98 22.39 -7.26 -28.64
CA LYS A 98 22.06 -5.89 -28.22
C LYS A 98 20.65 -5.43 -28.63
N VAL A 99 19.77 -6.35 -29.05
CA VAL A 99 18.42 -6.01 -29.54
C VAL A 99 17.59 -5.26 -28.50
N GLU A 100 17.79 -5.55 -27.22
CA GLU A 100 17.11 -4.88 -26.12
C GLU A 100 17.41 -3.37 -26.07
N TYR A 101 18.70 -3.01 -26.13
CA TYR A 101 19.13 -1.62 -26.14
C TYR A 101 18.60 -0.88 -27.37
N PHE A 102 18.57 -1.56 -28.51
CA PHE A 102 17.99 -1.03 -29.73
C PHE A 102 16.49 -0.74 -29.59
N TYR A 103 15.69 -1.70 -29.14
CA TYR A 103 14.25 -1.51 -28.94
C TYR A 103 13.91 -0.48 -27.87
N LYS A 104 14.74 -0.36 -26.83
CA LYS A 104 14.63 0.74 -25.88
C LYS A 104 14.74 2.09 -26.58
N ASN A 105 15.76 2.26 -27.42
CA ASN A 105 15.96 3.52 -28.16
C ASN A 105 14.78 3.80 -29.10
N ILE A 106 14.27 2.80 -29.81
CA ILE A 106 13.08 2.93 -30.67
C ILE A 106 11.88 3.49 -29.90
N ILE A 107 11.54 2.92 -28.75
CA ILE A 107 10.41 3.37 -27.93
C ILE A 107 10.63 4.79 -27.39
N CYS A 108 11.87 5.24 -27.25
CA CYS A 108 12.18 6.61 -26.83
C CYS A 108 12.06 7.66 -27.97
N LEU A 109 11.88 7.25 -29.24
CA LEU A 109 11.77 8.19 -30.37
C LEU A 109 10.34 8.74 -30.50
N GLN A 110 10.19 10.06 -30.55
CA GLN A 110 8.92 10.76 -30.61
C GLN A 110 8.81 11.53 -31.93
N ALA A 111 7.86 11.13 -32.79
CA ALA A 111 7.60 11.81 -34.06
C ALA A 111 6.16 12.35 -34.11
N GLU A 112 5.18 11.46 -33.95
CA GLU A 112 3.75 11.77 -33.88
C GLU A 112 3.20 11.32 -32.53
N GLN A 113 2.05 11.84 -32.10
CA GLN A 113 1.37 11.32 -30.91
C GLN A 113 0.98 9.86 -31.14
N ASN A 114 1.43 8.98 -30.25
CA ASN A 114 1.12 7.57 -30.28
C ASN A 114 0.72 7.13 -28.88
N GLU A 115 -0.56 6.84 -28.71
CA GLU A 115 -1.15 6.49 -27.41
C GLU A 115 -0.52 5.23 -26.81
N GLU A 116 -0.24 4.20 -27.61
CA GLU A 116 0.39 2.95 -27.14
C GLU A 116 1.80 3.19 -26.58
N GLN A 117 2.56 4.04 -27.25
CA GLN A 117 3.88 4.43 -26.81
C GLN A 117 3.83 5.27 -25.54
N ASP A 118 2.92 6.25 -25.47
CA ASP A 118 2.78 7.13 -24.32
C ASP A 118 2.30 6.38 -23.07
N ASP A 119 1.32 5.48 -23.23
CA ASP A 119 0.82 4.60 -22.16
C ASP A 119 1.95 3.71 -21.63
N PHE A 120 2.71 3.08 -22.52
CA PHE A 120 3.84 2.24 -22.11
C PHE A 120 4.95 3.05 -21.40
N LEU A 121 5.29 4.23 -21.93
CA LEU A 121 6.27 5.12 -21.30
C LEU A 121 5.79 5.69 -19.96
N SER A 122 4.47 5.78 -19.73
CA SER A 122 3.91 6.25 -18.46
C SER A 122 4.20 5.30 -17.29
N LEU A 123 4.40 4.01 -17.58
CA LEU A 123 4.79 3.01 -16.58
C LEU A 123 6.25 3.08 -16.17
N LEU A 124 7.08 3.75 -16.96
CA LEU A 124 8.53 3.66 -16.88
C LEU A 124 9.15 4.92 -16.26
N ASN A 125 10.29 4.73 -15.60
CA ASN A 125 11.02 5.84 -15.01
C ASN A 125 11.61 6.75 -16.11
N LYS A 126 11.21 8.04 -16.07
CA LYS A 126 11.59 9.07 -17.03
C LYS A 126 13.11 9.30 -17.12
N ASP A 127 13.86 9.04 -16.05
CA ASP A 127 15.32 9.25 -16.04
C ASP A 127 16.06 8.26 -16.93
N TYR A 128 15.53 7.04 -17.05
CA TYR A 128 16.13 5.95 -17.83
C TYR A 128 15.61 5.88 -19.27
N TRP A 129 14.44 6.46 -19.56
CA TRP A 129 13.76 6.40 -20.85
C TRP A 129 13.58 7.80 -21.46
N LYS A 130 14.71 8.48 -21.71
CA LYS A 130 14.74 9.85 -22.24
C LYS A 130 14.17 9.91 -23.65
N ARG A 131 13.16 10.76 -23.84
CA ARG A 131 12.47 10.96 -25.12
C ARG A 131 13.31 11.80 -26.07
N ASN A 132 13.45 11.37 -27.32
CA ASN A 132 14.16 12.10 -28.38
C ASN A 132 13.22 12.38 -29.55
N LYS A 133 13.26 13.59 -30.11
CA LYS A 133 12.41 13.95 -31.27
C LYS A 133 13.03 13.47 -32.58
N VAL A 134 12.21 12.92 -33.46
CA VAL A 134 12.58 12.48 -34.82
C VAL A 134 11.56 12.96 -35.83
N SER A 135 11.96 12.99 -37.11
CA SER A 135 11.09 13.46 -38.21
C SER A 135 9.94 12.50 -38.51
N LYS A 136 10.20 11.18 -38.41
CA LYS A 136 9.22 10.11 -38.63
C LYS A 136 9.61 8.88 -37.81
N HIS A 137 8.64 8.02 -37.52
CA HIS A 137 8.86 6.70 -36.92
C HIS A 137 8.27 5.59 -37.79
N SER A 138 8.86 4.40 -37.75
CA SER A 138 8.24 3.18 -38.29
C SER A 138 7.24 2.63 -37.27
N LYS A 139 6.00 2.43 -37.72
CA LYS A 139 4.92 1.88 -36.87
C LYS A 139 5.18 0.41 -36.56
N GLU A 140 5.74 -0.31 -37.53
CA GLU A 140 6.09 -1.72 -37.47
C GLU A 140 7.20 -1.96 -36.44
N LEU A 141 8.30 -1.19 -36.52
CA LEU A 141 9.41 -1.26 -35.57
C LEU A 141 8.97 -0.86 -34.15
N LEU A 142 8.15 0.19 -34.02
CA LEU A 142 7.63 0.61 -32.73
C LEU A 142 6.75 -0.48 -32.10
N LYS A 143 5.82 -1.06 -32.86
CA LYS A 143 4.96 -2.16 -32.41
C LYS A 143 5.77 -3.40 -32.03
N ALA A 144 6.81 -3.74 -32.79
CA ALA A 144 7.71 -4.84 -32.48
C ALA A 144 8.48 -4.59 -31.17
N ALA A 145 9.02 -3.38 -31.00
CA ALA A 145 9.75 -2.98 -29.79
C ALA A 145 8.86 -3.02 -28.54
N LEU A 146 7.64 -2.47 -28.63
CA LEU A 146 6.67 -2.45 -27.53
C LEU A 146 6.26 -3.88 -27.15
N LYS A 147 5.97 -4.74 -28.13
CA LYS A 147 5.68 -6.16 -27.89
C LYS A 147 6.83 -6.88 -27.21
N PHE A 148 8.07 -6.67 -27.67
CA PHE A 148 9.26 -7.27 -27.08
C PHE A 148 9.40 -6.89 -25.60
N TRP A 149 9.27 -5.60 -25.28
CA TRP A 149 9.42 -5.12 -23.91
C TRP A 149 8.29 -5.56 -22.99
N ARG A 150 7.03 -5.58 -23.46
CA ARG A 150 5.91 -6.12 -22.67
C ARG A 150 6.08 -7.60 -22.37
N GLU A 151 6.54 -8.40 -23.34
CA GLU A 151 6.85 -9.81 -23.11
C GLU A 151 8.01 -9.99 -22.13
N LYS A 152 9.07 -9.17 -22.25
CA LYS A 152 10.22 -9.21 -21.35
C LYS A 152 9.82 -8.86 -19.90
N ILE A 153 9.09 -7.76 -19.72
CA ILE A 153 8.60 -7.30 -18.42
C ILE A 153 7.71 -8.38 -17.80
N SER A 154 6.79 -8.96 -18.58
CA SER A 154 5.93 -10.05 -18.11
C SER A 154 6.75 -11.24 -17.59
N LYS A 155 7.79 -11.66 -18.33
CA LYS A 155 8.69 -12.74 -17.89
C LYS A 155 9.45 -12.40 -16.60
N GLN A 156 9.89 -11.16 -16.45
CA GLN A 156 10.57 -10.71 -15.24
C GLN A 156 9.62 -10.70 -14.04
N ILE A 157 8.40 -10.19 -14.19
CA ILE A 157 7.37 -10.24 -13.14
C ILE A 157 7.06 -11.69 -12.78
N GLY A 158 6.84 -12.55 -13.77
CA GLY A 158 6.53 -13.96 -13.51
C GLY A 158 7.67 -14.73 -12.83
N SER A 159 8.92 -14.29 -12.97
CA SER A 159 10.05 -14.87 -12.23
C SER A 159 10.08 -14.48 -10.74
N CYS A 160 9.33 -13.45 -10.34
CA CYS A 160 9.22 -13.05 -8.94
C CYS A 160 8.29 -13.96 -8.13
N GLU A 161 7.41 -14.75 -8.76
CA GLU A 161 6.46 -15.68 -8.12
C GLU A 161 5.37 -15.04 -7.24
N CYS A 162 5.61 -13.93 -6.55
CA CYS A 162 4.61 -13.24 -5.72
C CYS A 162 4.85 -11.72 -5.63
N VAL A 163 3.84 -10.98 -5.16
CA VAL A 163 3.85 -9.52 -5.01
C VAL A 163 4.98 -9.06 -4.09
N GLY A 164 5.21 -9.72 -2.95
CA GLY A 164 6.28 -9.30 -2.02
C GLY A 164 7.69 -9.37 -2.61
N LYS A 165 7.99 -10.42 -3.39
CA LYS A 165 9.24 -10.55 -4.14
C LYS A 165 9.33 -9.50 -5.26
N PHE A 166 8.23 -9.25 -5.96
CA PHE A 166 8.16 -8.19 -6.97
C PHE A 166 8.41 -6.80 -6.37
N THR A 167 7.80 -6.47 -5.24
CA THR A 167 7.99 -5.22 -4.50
C THR A 167 9.45 -4.99 -4.13
N SER A 168 10.08 -5.99 -3.51
CA SER A 168 11.47 -5.91 -3.06
C SER A 168 12.48 -5.87 -4.21
N GLN A 169 12.30 -6.71 -5.23
CA GLN A 169 13.23 -6.80 -6.37
C GLN A 169 13.27 -5.53 -7.22
N PHE A 170 12.14 -4.84 -7.36
CA PHE A 170 12.02 -3.62 -8.16
C PHE A 170 12.02 -2.32 -7.34
N GLY A 171 12.21 -2.42 -6.02
CA GLY A 171 12.42 -1.26 -5.14
C GLY A 171 11.17 -0.39 -4.96
N PHE A 172 9.97 -0.99 -4.96
CA PHE A 172 8.74 -0.29 -4.62
C PHE A 172 8.69 0.00 -3.11
N SER A 173 8.08 1.13 -2.72
CA SER A 173 8.00 1.52 -1.30
C SER A 173 7.15 0.57 -0.45
N ASN A 174 6.12 -0.03 -1.05
CA ASN A 174 5.24 -1.00 -0.41
C ASN A 174 4.51 -1.85 -1.47
N GLU A 175 3.83 -2.91 -1.02
CA GLU A 175 3.07 -3.82 -1.90
C GLU A 175 1.92 -3.13 -2.63
N GLN A 176 1.23 -2.18 -1.98
CA GLN A 176 0.13 -1.44 -2.61
C GLN A 176 0.59 -0.66 -3.86
N GLN A 177 1.75 0.00 -3.80
CA GLN A 177 2.31 0.69 -4.97
C GLN A 177 2.68 -0.29 -6.08
N ALA A 178 3.23 -1.45 -5.73
CA ALA A 178 3.56 -2.49 -6.69
C ALA A 178 2.29 -3.04 -7.37
N VAL A 179 1.22 -3.27 -6.61
CA VAL A 179 -0.08 -3.72 -7.13
C VAL A 179 -0.71 -2.65 -8.03
N ILE A 180 -0.68 -1.36 -7.66
CA ILE A 180 -1.18 -0.26 -8.52
C ILE A 180 -0.42 -0.23 -9.85
N TRP A 181 0.91 -0.38 -9.81
CA TRP A 181 1.72 -0.42 -11.02
C TRP A 181 1.38 -1.65 -11.88
N LEU A 182 1.25 -2.82 -11.25
CA LEU A 182 0.92 -4.08 -11.90
C LEU A 182 -0.47 -4.02 -12.56
N SER A 183 -1.45 -3.44 -11.88
CA SER A 183 -2.81 -3.22 -12.39
C SER A 183 -2.79 -2.37 -13.67
N LYS A 184 -2.03 -1.27 -13.69
CA LYS A 184 -1.84 -0.45 -14.91
C LYS A 184 -1.13 -1.22 -16.03
N PHE A 185 -0.13 -2.02 -15.70
CA PHE A 185 0.55 -2.85 -16.69
C PHE A 185 -0.38 -3.88 -17.32
N ILE A 186 -1.21 -4.57 -16.53
CA ILE A 186 -2.22 -5.52 -17.01
C ILE A 186 -3.26 -4.82 -17.89
N GLN A 187 -3.73 -3.62 -17.50
CA GLN A 187 -4.64 -2.83 -18.33
C GLN A 187 -4.05 -2.52 -19.71
N ILE A 188 -2.76 -2.19 -19.77
CA ILE A 188 -2.04 -1.97 -21.04
C ILE A 188 -1.96 -3.27 -21.85
N LEU A 189 -1.72 -4.42 -21.23
CA LEU A 189 -1.73 -5.70 -21.96
C LEU A 189 -3.09 -5.99 -22.60
N VAL A 190 -4.19 -5.74 -21.88
CA VAL A 190 -5.55 -5.94 -22.38
C VAL A 190 -5.89 -4.92 -23.47
N LYS A 191 -5.60 -3.63 -23.24
CA LYS A 191 -5.90 -2.53 -24.18
C LYS A 191 -5.26 -2.75 -25.56
N TYR A 192 -4.08 -3.37 -25.61
CA TYR A 192 -3.33 -3.59 -26.85
C TYR A 192 -3.30 -5.06 -27.30
N GLU A 193 -4.32 -5.86 -26.95
CA GLU A 193 -4.55 -7.22 -27.44
C GLU A 193 -3.39 -8.20 -27.16
N GLN A 194 -2.75 -8.08 -26.00
CA GLN A 194 -1.66 -8.96 -25.54
C GLN A 194 -2.02 -9.77 -24.28
N GLU A 195 -3.32 -9.95 -24.04
CA GLU A 195 -3.86 -10.79 -22.97
C GLU A 195 -3.41 -12.25 -23.02
N ASN A 196 -2.98 -12.75 -24.19
CA ASN A 196 -2.40 -14.09 -24.33
C ASN A 196 -1.13 -14.30 -23.49
N LEU A 197 -0.46 -13.23 -23.05
CA LEU A 197 0.65 -13.30 -22.11
C LEU A 197 0.17 -13.70 -20.71
N LEU A 198 -1.03 -13.29 -20.31
CA LEU A 198 -1.64 -13.61 -19.02
C LEU A 198 -1.96 -15.12 -18.91
N ASP A 199 -2.23 -15.78 -20.03
CA ASP A 199 -2.45 -17.23 -20.07
C ASP A 199 -1.14 -18.03 -19.99
N ARG A 200 -0.05 -17.45 -20.50
CA ARG A 200 1.25 -18.14 -20.62
C ARG A 200 2.15 -17.92 -19.42
N ILE A 201 2.09 -16.73 -18.83
CA ILE A 201 3.00 -16.26 -17.79
C ILE A 201 2.19 -15.96 -16.53
N ALA A 202 2.61 -16.52 -15.41
CA ALA A 202 1.99 -16.27 -14.12
C ALA A 202 2.39 -14.86 -13.63
N ILE A 203 1.52 -13.88 -13.83
CA ILE A 203 1.74 -12.49 -13.37
C ILE A 203 0.54 -11.90 -12.62
N LEU A 204 -0.57 -12.66 -12.54
CA LEU A 204 -1.78 -12.21 -11.89
C LEU A 204 -1.77 -12.71 -10.44
N PRO A 205 -1.74 -11.84 -9.43
CA PRO A 205 -1.78 -12.27 -8.04
C PRO A 205 -3.16 -12.79 -7.65
N ASP A 206 -3.16 -13.89 -6.90
CA ASP A 206 -4.32 -14.31 -6.12
C ASP A 206 -4.54 -13.38 -4.90
N GLN A 207 -5.52 -13.68 -4.04
CA GLN A 207 -5.79 -12.84 -2.86
C GLN A 207 -4.72 -12.92 -1.77
N TYR A 208 -3.74 -13.83 -1.89
CA TYR A 208 -2.53 -13.88 -1.05
C TYR A 208 -1.33 -13.16 -1.68
N GLY A 209 -1.44 -12.74 -2.94
CA GLY A 209 -0.37 -12.08 -3.67
C GLY A 209 0.53 -13.05 -4.43
N ASP A 210 0.20 -14.34 -4.52
CA ASP A 210 0.96 -15.30 -5.31
C ASP A 210 0.57 -15.21 -6.78
N PHE A 211 1.56 -15.13 -7.67
CA PHE A 211 1.32 -15.00 -9.10
C PHE A 211 0.87 -16.32 -9.71
N LYS A 212 -0.27 -16.27 -10.39
CA LYS A 212 -0.90 -17.36 -11.13
C LYS A 212 -1.13 -16.95 -12.58
N LYS A 213 -1.38 -17.94 -13.45
CA LYS A 213 -1.85 -17.67 -14.81
C LYS A 213 -3.32 -17.28 -14.79
N CYS A 214 -3.75 -16.59 -15.84
CA CYS A 214 -5.15 -16.24 -16.05
C CYS A 214 -6.06 -17.46 -15.90
N ALA A 215 -5.71 -18.61 -16.49
CA ALA A 215 -6.47 -19.86 -16.44
C ALA A 215 -6.67 -20.48 -15.04
N GLU A 216 -5.97 -19.99 -14.02
CA GLU A 216 -6.06 -20.51 -12.64
C GLU A 216 -6.95 -19.63 -11.75
N LEU A 217 -7.22 -18.38 -12.15
CA LEU A 217 -7.92 -17.39 -11.32
C LEU A 217 -9.37 -17.12 -11.74
N SER A 218 -10.22 -16.85 -10.77
CA SER A 218 -11.62 -16.47 -10.95
C SER A 218 -11.89 -15.10 -10.31
N LEU A 219 -12.97 -14.45 -10.73
CA LEU A 219 -13.44 -13.22 -10.10
C LEU A 219 -14.31 -13.53 -8.89
N ASP A 220 -14.21 -12.67 -7.89
CA ASP A 220 -15.13 -12.64 -6.76
C ASP A 220 -16.43 -11.95 -7.22
N SER A 221 -17.60 -12.53 -6.94
CA SER A 221 -18.89 -11.88 -7.26
C SER A 221 -19.08 -10.55 -6.50
N GLY A 222 -18.32 -10.34 -5.42
CA GLY A 222 -18.45 -9.20 -4.52
C GLY A 222 -19.46 -9.44 -3.38
N GLU A 223 -20.14 -10.58 -3.39
CA GLU A 223 -21.13 -10.97 -2.37
C GLU A 223 -20.51 -11.87 -1.29
N ILE A 224 -19.26 -12.28 -1.47
CA ILE A 224 -18.55 -13.19 -0.57
C ILE A 224 -17.83 -12.38 0.52
N GLU A 225 -18.36 -12.45 1.74
CA GLU A 225 -17.75 -11.84 2.92
C GLU A 225 -16.46 -12.56 3.34
N GLU A 226 -15.50 -11.84 3.94
CA GLU A 226 -14.17 -12.37 4.27
C GLU A 226 -14.21 -13.54 5.28
N THR A 227 -15.10 -13.49 6.27
CA THR A 227 -15.33 -14.57 7.24
C THR A 227 -15.75 -15.86 6.55
N LEU A 228 -16.55 -15.77 5.48
CA LEU A 228 -16.99 -16.95 4.73
C LEU A 228 -15.83 -17.57 3.93
N LYS A 229 -14.91 -16.74 3.42
CA LYS A 229 -13.70 -17.25 2.76
C LYS A 229 -12.81 -17.99 3.75
N ASP A 230 -12.67 -17.47 4.97
CA ASP A 230 -11.96 -18.15 6.05
C ASP A 230 -12.60 -19.49 6.39
N ALA A 231 -13.93 -19.53 6.56
CA ALA A 231 -14.66 -20.76 6.83
C ALA A 231 -14.52 -21.78 5.68
N CYS A 232 -14.52 -21.31 4.43
CA CYS A 232 -14.35 -22.16 3.26
C CYS A 232 -12.95 -22.83 3.24
N LYS A 233 -11.91 -22.09 3.65
CA LYS A 233 -10.56 -22.63 3.82
C LYS A 233 -10.54 -23.80 4.82
N TYR A 234 -11.18 -23.65 5.98
CA TYR A 234 -11.31 -24.75 6.96
C TYR A 234 -12.16 -25.91 6.44
N ALA A 235 -13.14 -25.63 5.58
CA ALA A 235 -13.91 -26.64 4.86
C ALA A 235 -13.11 -27.38 3.76
N GLY A 236 -11.80 -27.15 3.66
CA GLY A 236 -10.90 -27.84 2.73
C GLY A 236 -10.83 -27.21 1.34
N TYR A 237 -11.33 -25.99 1.18
CA TYR A 237 -11.25 -25.26 -0.08
C TYR A 237 -10.86 -23.80 0.15
N ASP A 238 -9.58 -23.50 -0.05
CA ASP A 238 -9.09 -22.13 0.05
C ASP A 238 -9.45 -21.32 -1.21
N VAL A 239 -10.58 -20.62 -1.13
CA VAL A 239 -11.08 -19.83 -2.25
C VAL A 239 -10.13 -18.68 -2.60
N ARG A 240 -9.32 -18.18 -1.65
CA ARG A 240 -8.42 -17.03 -1.87
C ARG A 240 -7.27 -17.34 -2.82
N GLU A 241 -6.81 -18.59 -2.85
CA GLU A 241 -5.80 -19.07 -3.82
C GLU A 241 -6.32 -19.10 -5.27
N THR A 242 -7.65 -19.11 -5.43
CA THR A 242 -8.32 -19.19 -6.74
C THR A 242 -8.93 -17.87 -7.19
N LEU A 243 -8.95 -16.85 -6.33
CA LEU A 243 -9.55 -15.55 -6.61
C LEU A 243 -8.48 -14.54 -7.00
N LEU A 244 -8.73 -13.75 -8.04
CA LEU A 244 -7.90 -12.61 -8.40
C LEU A 244 -7.91 -11.57 -7.27
N LEU A 245 -6.75 -10.95 -7.02
CA LEU A 245 -6.63 -9.83 -6.10
C LEU A 245 -7.59 -8.68 -6.47
N LYS A 246 -8.33 -8.16 -5.49
CA LYS A 246 -9.43 -7.19 -5.70
C LYS A 246 -9.00 -5.89 -6.39
N ASP A 247 -7.76 -5.48 -6.22
CA ASP A 247 -7.21 -4.24 -6.79
C ASP A 247 -6.82 -4.34 -8.28
N ILE A 248 -6.96 -5.54 -8.86
CA ILE A 248 -6.68 -5.79 -10.27
C ILE A 248 -7.99 -5.97 -11.03
N TYR A 249 -8.26 -5.00 -11.90
CA TYR A 249 -9.44 -5.02 -12.75
C TYR A 249 -9.16 -5.78 -14.05
N LEU A 250 -9.70 -6.99 -14.14
CA LEU A 250 -9.64 -7.82 -15.34
C LEU A 250 -11.02 -8.41 -15.62
N ASN A 251 -11.51 -8.26 -16.86
CA ASN A 251 -12.75 -8.89 -17.28
C ASN A 251 -12.47 -10.35 -17.63
N LEU A 252 -12.86 -11.27 -16.75
CA LEU A 252 -12.83 -12.70 -17.04
C LEU A 252 -14.18 -13.17 -17.61
N PRO A 253 -14.20 -14.28 -18.37
CA PRO A 253 -15.43 -14.92 -18.81
C PRO A 253 -16.40 -15.17 -17.65
N LYS A 254 -17.71 -14.99 -17.86
CA LYS A 254 -18.75 -15.10 -16.82
C LYS A 254 -18.78 -16.44 -16.09
N ASN A 255 -18.31 -17.52 -16.73
CA ASN A 255 -18.18 -18.84 -16.12
C ASN A 255 -17.02 -18.94 -15.11
N ARG A 256 -16.23 -17.89 -14.95
CA ARG A 256 -15.08 -17.79 -14.04
C ARG A 256 -15.32 -16.74 -12.95
N THR A 257 -16.57 -16.67 -12.48
CA THR A 257 -16.94 -15.90 -11.30
C THR A 257 -17.36 -16.88 -10.22
N VAL A 258 -16.77 -16.76 -9.04
CA VAL A 258 -17.16 -17.53 -7.86
C VAL A 258 -18.27 -16.76 -7.16
N TYR A 259 -19.41 -17.40 -6.98
CA TYR A 259 -20.55 -16.86 -6.28
C TYR A 259 -20.68 -17.48 -4.89
N LEU A 260 -21.53 -16.89 -4.06
CA LEU A 260 -21.83 -17.36 -2.72
C LEU A 260 -22.29 -18.83 -2.73
N GLU A 261 -23.07 -19.23 -3.74
CA GLU A 261 -23.54 -20.61 -3.92
C GLU A 261 -22.40 -21.63 -4.03
N ASN A 262 -21.27 -21.24 -4.64
CA ASN A 262 -20.14 -22.16 -4.85
C ASN A 262 -19.42 -22.50 -3.54
N ILE A 263 -19.40 -21.56 -2.59
CA ILE A 263 -18.73 -21.74 -1.29
C ILE A 263 -19.70 -22.24 -0.22
N SER A 264 -20.99 -21.90 -0.31
CA SER A 264 -21.98 -22.21 0.73
C SER A 264 -22.19 -23.70 0.88
N GLU A 265 -22.19 -24.46 -0.21
CA GLU A 265 -22.32 -25.92 -0.19
C GLU A 265 -21.16 -26.58 0.55
N LYS A 266 -19.93 -26.12 0.31
CA LYS A 266 -18.72 -26.65 0.96
C LYS A 266 -18.74 -26.40 2.47
N ILE A 267 -19.06 -25.17 2.88
CA ILE A 267 -19.18 -24.79 4.28
C ILE A 267 -20.30 -25.60 4.95
N THR A 268 -21.45 -25.76 4.28
CA THR A 268 -22.59 -26.53 4.79
C THR A 268 -22.25 -27.99 5.01
N ASN A 269 -21.58 -28.63 4.05
CA ASN A 269 -21.16 -30.02 4.17
C ASN A 269 -20.15 -30.21 5.30
N TYR A 270 -19.18 -29.30 5.44
CA TYR A 270 -18.20 -29.37 6.51
C TYR A 270 -18.83 -29.27 7.90
N VAL A 271 -19.71 -28.28 8.12
CA VAL A 271 -20.43 -28.12 9.41
C VAL A 271 -21.31 -29.34 9.69
N LYS A 272 -21.91 -29.93 8.65
CA LYS A 272 -22.75 -31.14 8.77
C LYS A 272 -21.94 -32.41 9.09
N GLU A 273 -20.71 -32.52 8.61
CA GLU A 273 -19.82 -33.65 8.89
C GLU A 273 -19.15 -33.55 10.27
N ASN A 274 -18.90 -32.32 10.73
CA ASN A 274 -18.20 -32.03 12.00
C ASN A 274 -19.14 -31.55 13.12
N LYS A 275 -20.42 -31.95 13.07
CA LYS A 275 -21.43 -31.57 14.06
C LYS A 275 -20.94 -31.83 15.47
N ASN A 276 -21.12 -30.85 16.36
CA ASN A 276 -20.75 -30.93 17.76
C ASN A 276 -19.25 -31.19 18.02
N SER A 277 -18.40 -31.11 16.98
CA SER A 277 -16.95 -31.31 17.08
C SER A 277 -16.12 -30.20 16.42
N ILE A 278 -16.77 -29.17 15.88
CA ILE A 278 -16.10 -28.02 15.25
C ILE A 278 -15.14 -27.39 16.25
N GLY A 279 -13.87 -27.28 15.85
CA GLY A 279 -12.83 -26.65 16.67
C GLY A 279 -12.48 -27.39 17.97
N GLN A 280 -12.86 -28.67 18.16
CA GLN A 280 -12.46 -29.46 19.34
C GLN A 280 -10.94 -29.54 19.53
N ASN A 281 -10.17 -29.47 18.44
CA ASN A 281 -8.70 -29.56 18.45
C ASN A 281 -7.99 -28.30 17.92
N LYS A 282 -8.75 -27.29 17.44
CA LYS A 282 -8.22 -26.08 16.82
C LYS A 282 -9.02 -24.85 17.23
N SER A 283 -8.43 -24.00 18.06
CA SER A 283 -9.09 -22.79 18.56
C SER A 283 -9.45 -21.80 17.44
N GLU A 284 -8.60 -21.68 16.42
CA GLU A 284 -8.83 -20.76 15.28
C GLU A 284 -10.02 -21.18 14.43
N GLU A 285 -10.19 -22.50 14.20
CA GLU A 285 -11.35 -23.06 13.50
C GLU A 285 -12.64 -22.72 14.25
N LYS A 286 -12.63 -22.87 15.58
CA LYS A 286 -13.76 -22.53 16.46
C LYS A 286 -14.16 -21.06 16.30
N GLU A 287 -13.19 -20.15 16.33
CA GLU A 287 -13.42 -18.70 16.22
C GLU A 287 -14.02 -18.34 14.84
N VAL A 288 -13.49 -18.92 13.76
CA VAL A 288 -13.97 -18.65 12.40
C VAL A 288 -15.42 -19.12 12.21
N PHE A 289 -15.77 -20.31 12.69
CA PHE A 289 -17.13 -20.80 12.60
C PHE A 289 -18.10 -20.08 13.56
N GLN A 290 -17.61 -19.54 14.69
CA GLN A 290 -18.41 -18.64 15.54
C GLN A 290 -18.71 -17.32 14.82
N LYS A 291 -17.72 -16.69 14.17
CA LYS A 291 -17.94 -15.49 13.34
C LYS A 291 -18.89 -15.78 12.18
N THR A 292 -18.74 -16.94 11.53
CA THR A 292 -19.63 -17.40 10.46
C THR A 292 -21.07 -17.56 10.95
N TYR A 293 -21.27 -18.14 12.14
CA TYR A 293 -22.58 -18.24 12.78
C TYR A 293 -23.20 -16.87 13.05
N LEU A 294 -22.43 -15.93 13.62
CA LEU A 294 -22.90 -14.56 13.90
C LEU A 294 -23.32 -13.87 12.61
N TRP A 295 -22.46 -13.93 11.59
CA TRP A 295 -22.74 -13.37 10.27
C TRP A 295 -24.02 -13.96 9.65
N LEU A 296 -24.23 -15.27 9.74
CA LEU A 296 -25.47 -15.91 9.27
C LEU A 296 -26.72 -15.42 10.01
N ARG A 297 -26.60 -15.11 11.31
CA ARG A 297 -27.72 -14.57 12.10
C ARG A 297 -28.03 -13.11 11.76
N GLU A 298 -27.01 -12.30 11.55
CA GLU A 298 -27.17 -10.89 11.19
C GLU A 298 -27.74 -10.73 9.76
N ASN A 299 -27.47 -11.69 8.88
CA ASN A 299 -27.92 -11.68 7.49
C ASN A 299 -29.16 -12.57 7.24
N LEU A 300 -29.94 -12.87 8.28
CA LEU A 300 -31.15 -13.70 8.19
C LEU A 300 -32.18 -13.14 7.21
N ASP A 301 -32.23 -11.83 7.00
CA ASP A 301 -33.21 -11.17 6.13
C ASP A 301 -32.81 -11.21 4.64
N ASN A 302 -31.56 -11.55 4.31
CA ASN A 302 -31.06 -11.58 2.95
C ASN A 302 -31.53 -12.86 2.21
N GLU A 303 -32.33 -12.69 1.16
CA GLU A 303 -32.88 -13.80 0.36
C GLU A 303 -31.82 -14.68 -0.30
N ALA A 304 -30.69 -14.11 -0.74
CA ALA A 304 -29.58 -14.89 -1.32
C ALA A 304 -28.94 -15.80 -0.27
N VAL A 305 -28.73 -15.29 0.95
CA VAL A 305 -28.18 -16.06 2.09
C VAL A 305 -29.15 -17.16 2.50
N LYS A 306 -30.45 -16.87 2.60
CA LYS A 306 -31.49 -17.88 2.88
C LYS A 306 -31.48 -19.02 1.88
N LYS A 307 -31.29 -18.70 0.60
CA LYS A 307 -31.25 -19.70 -0.48
C LYS A 307 -29.96 -20.53 -0.41
N CYS A 308 -28.81 -19.90 -0.20
CA CYS A 308 -27.50 -20.55 -0.22
C CYS A 308 -27.22 -21.40 1.04
N PHE A 309 -27.73 -20.99 2.20
CA PHE A 309 -27.45 -21.60 3.51
C PHE A 309 -28.71 -22.16 4.19
N LYS A 310 -29.75 -22.50 3.43
CA LYS A 310 -31.03 -22.99 3.94
C LYS A 310 -30.89 -24.07 5.03
N ASP A 311 -30.00 -25.03 4.79
CA ASP A 311 -29.77 -26.16 5.70
C ASP A 311 -29.07 -25.75 7.00
N LEU A 312 -28.10 -24.83 6.93
CA LEU A 312 -27.41 -24.30 8.10
C LEU A 312 -28.32 -23.39 8.92
N LEU A 313 -29.14 -22.55 8.28
CA LEU A 313 -30.09 -21.69 8.97
C LEU A 313 -31.17 -22.49 9.70
N ALA A 314 -31.61 -23.61 9.14
CA ALA A 314 -32.53 -24.53 9.82
C ALA A 314 -31.85 -25.28 10.99
N ASN A 315 -30.53 -25.43 10.97
CA ASN A 315 -29.77 -26.23 11.92
C ASN A 315 -28.60 -25.46 12.55
N LEU A 316 -28.86 -24.22 12.97
CA LEU A 316 -27.85 -23.35 13.60
C LEU A 316 -27.16 -23.97 14.83
N HIS A 317 -27.78 -24.96 15.47
CA HIS A 317 -27.20 -25.71 16.58
C HIS A 317 -25.97 -26.55 16.18
N TRP A 318 -25.75 -26.85 14.90
CA TRP A 318 -24.56 -27.62 14.45
C TRP A 318 -23.23 -26.90 14.66
N PHE A 319 -23.27 -25.57 14.84
CA PHE A 319 -22.08 -24.75 15.10
C PHE A 319 -21.55 -24.88 16.54
N TYR A 320 -22.35 -25.40 17.46
CA TYR A 320 -22.00 -25.53 18.87
C TYR A 320 -21.93 -27.00 19.27
N ASN A 321 -21.02 -27.33 20.18
CA ASN A 321 -21.05 -28.62 20.87
C ASN A 321 -21.84 -28.53 22.19
N ASP A 322 -22.23 -29.68 22.74
CA ASP A 322 -23.03 -29.74 23.96
C ASP A 322 -22.34 -29.04 25.16
N ASN A 323 -21.00 -29.03 25.19
CA ASN A 323 -20.23 -28.31 26.21
C ASN A 323 -20.28 -26.79 26.02
N ASP A 324 -20.24 -26.29 24.78
CA ASP A 324 -20.35 -24.86 24.48
C ASP A 324 -21.75 -24.33 24.80
N ILE A 325 -22.78 -25.15 24.57
CA ILE A 325 -24.16 -24.84 24.95
C ILE A 325 -24.26 -24.78 26.48
N ALA A 326 -23.68 -25.75 27.19
CA ALA A 326 -23.67 -25.77 28.65
C ALA A 326 -22.88 -24.60 29.25
N GLU A 327 -21.71 -24.27 28.70
CA GLU A 327 -20.88 -23.14 29.15
C GLU A 327 -21.59 -21.80 28.92
N ASN A 328 -22.21 -21.62 27.75
CA ASN A 328 -22.98 -20.41 27.47
C ASN A 328 -24.22 -20.31 28.36
N MET A 329 -24.90 -21.42 28.64
CA MET A 329 -26.03 -21.43 29.58
C MET A 329 -25.57 -21.07 31.00
N SER A 330 -24.43 -21.58 31.45
CA SER A 330 -23.82 -21.22 32.74
C SER A 330 -23.47 -19.73 32.80
N LYS A 331 -22.88 -19.17 31.75
CA LYS A 331 -22.59 -17.73 31.67
C LYS A 331 -23.88 -16.90 31.72
N VAL A 332 -24.92 -17.30 30.98
CA VAL A 332 -26.23 -16.62 31.00
C VAL A 332 -26.85 -16.67 32.40
N GLU A 333 -26.74 -17.79 33.11
CA GLU A 333 -27.17 -17.91 34.50
C GLU A 333 -26.35 -17.01 35.44
N GLU A 334 -25.02 -16.99 35.32
CA GLU A 334 -24.16 -16.06 36.07
C GLU A 334 -24.49 -14.60 35.80
N TYR A 335 -24.72 -14.21 34.53
CA TYR A 335 -25.15 -12.86 34.16
C TYR A 335 -26.52 -12.54 34.76
N ASN A 336 -27.48 -13.45 34.67
CA ASN A 336 -28.81 -13.28 35.27
C ASN A 336 -28.73 -13.16 36.79
N ASP A 337 -27.84 -13.90 37.44
CA ASP A 337 -27.61 -13.82 38.88
C ASP A 337 -26.91 -12.53 39.28
N ILE A 338 -25.98 -12.02 38.47
CA ILE A 338 -25.38 -10.70 38.62
C ILE A 338 -26.48 -9.63 38.48
N LEU A 339 -27.29 -9.67 37.41
CA LEU A 339 -28.37 -8.72 37.17
C LEU A 339 -29.37 -8.71 38.34
N LYS A 340 -29.80 -9.88 38.82
CA LYS A 340 -30.63 -10.02 40.02
C LYS A 340 -29.96 -9.45 41.27
N LYS A 341 -28.66 -9.70 41.47
CA LYS A 341 -27.88 -9.18 42.61
C LYS A 341 -27.79 -7.66 42.63
N TYR A 342 -27.84 -7.02 41.46
CA TYR A 342 -27.91 -5.57 41.30
C TYR A 342 -29.35 -5.04 41.17
N GLY A 343 -30.36 -5.88 41.41
CA GLY A 343 -31.78 -5.48 41.45
C GLY A 343 -32.41 -5.25 40.08
N VAL A 344 -31.82 -5.81 39.02
CA VAL A 344 -32.28 -5.65 37.64
C VAL A 344 -33.02 -6.91 37.21
N SER A 345 -34.35 -6.82 37.05
CA SER A 345 -35.21 -7.99 36.80
C SER A 345 -35.24 -8.44 35.34
N GLY A 346 -34.51 -7.75 34.45
CA GLY A 346 -34.39 -8.11 33.04
C GLY A 346 -33.78 -7.01 32.18
N MET A 347 -33.52 -7.33 30.90
CA MET A 347 -32.84 -6.46 29.93
C MET A 347 -33.56 -5.11 29.74
N GLN A 348 -34.89 -5.09 29.83
CA GLN A 348 -35.73 -3.88 29.73
C GLN A 348 -35.68 -2.98 30.98
N GLU A 349 -35.31 -3.55 32.13
CA GLU A 349 -35.10 -2.79 33.36
C GLU A 349 -33.67 -2.26 33.42
N LEU A 350 -32.71 -3.02 32.89
CA LEU A 350 -31.34 -2.55 32.65
C LEU A 350 -31.34 -1.36 31.68
N GLU A 351 -32.06 -1.46 30.55
CA GLU A 351 -32.28 -0.36 29.62
C GLU A 351 -32.90 0.86 30.31
N ARG A 352 -33.90 0.67 31.18
CA ARG A 352 -34.52 1.77 31.94
C ARG A 352 -33.60 2.41 32.97
N ILE A 353 -32.73 1.63 33.59
CA ILE A 353 -31.74 2.11 34.55
C ILE A 353 -30.65 2.89 33.81
N LEU A 354 -30.21 2.40 32.65
CA LEU A 354 -29.28 3.10 31.75
C LEU A 354 -29.91 4.39 31.20
N TYR A 355 -31.18 4.35 30.79
CA TYR A 355 -31.94 5.54 30.37
C TYR A 355 -32.16 6.53 31.53
N ARG A 356 -32.33 6.07 32.77
CA ARG A 356 -32.43 6.94 33.95
C ARG A 356 -31.09 7.55 34.32
N SER A 357 -29.99 6.81 34.19
CA SER A 357 -28.66 7.40 34.32
C SER A 357 -28.38 8.40 33.19
N ASP A 358 -28.90 8.18 31.98
CA ASP A 358 -28.83 9.17 30.90
C ASP A 358 -29.69 10.40 31.19
N ILE A 359 -30.88 10.26 31.78
CA ILE A 359 -31.72 11.42 32.17
C ILE A 359 -31.10 12.23 33.32
N GLU A 360 -30.45 11.59 34.28
CA GLU A 360 -29.65 12.30 35.31
C GLU A 360 -28.35 12.89 34.74
N SER A 361 -27.88 12.41 33.58
CA SER A 361 -26.73 12.95 32.83
C SER A 361 -27.13 14.05 31.82
N ASN A 362 -28.38 14.05 31.35
CA ASN A 362 -28.92 14.92 30.30
C ASN A 362 -29.25 16.35 30.77
N SER A 363 -28.88 16.72 32.01
CA SER A 363 -28.82 18.13 32.42
C SER A 363 -27.44 18.77 32.18
N ARG A 364 -26.61 18.19 31.31
CA ARG A 364 -25.44 18.88 30.76
C ARG A 364 -25.68 19.12 29.28
N GLU A 365 -25.82 20.40 28.94
CA GLU A 365 -25.72 20.90 27.57
C GLU A 365 -24.54 20.20 26.87
N ALA A 366 -24.68 19.89 25.58
CA ALA A 366 -23.60 19.34 24.76
C ALA A 366 -22.30 20.14 25.03
N VAL A 367 -21.35 19.52 25.72
CA VAL A 367 -20.10 20.18 26.09
C VAL A 367 -19.21 20.12 24.86
N GLU A 368 -19.00 21.27 24.23
CA GLU A 368 -18.06 21.45 23.13
C GLU A 368 -16.64 21.05 23.59
N ILE A 369 -15.88 20.33 22.74
CA ILE A 369 -14.49 19.93 23.05
C ILE A 369 -13.65 21.20 23.17
N SER A 370 -13.45 21.66 24.41
CA SER A 370 -12.82 22.94 24.70
C SER A 370 -11.30 22.79 24.89
N LYS A 371 -10.57 23.91 24.76
CA LYS A 371 -9.12 24.01 25.01
C LYS A 371 -8.77 23.52 26.42
N GLU A 372 -9.65 23.78 27.38
CA GLU A 372 -9.50 23.42 28.79
C GLU A 372 -9.65 21.92 29.02
N LEU A 373 -10.59 21.27 28.31
CA LEU A 373 -10.86 19.84 28.45
C LEU A 373 -9.71 19.00 27.88
N LEU A 374 -9.18 19.38 26.72
CA LEU A 374 -8.02 18.71 26.10
C LEU A 374 -6.76 18.84 26.96
N ALA A 375 -6.55 20.00 27.60
CA ALA A 375 -5.43 20.21 28.51
C ALA A 375 -5.52 19.32 29.76
N GLN A 376 -6.71 19.14 30.32
CA GLN A 376 -6.92 18.24 31.45
C GLN A 376 -6.68 16.78 31.05
N TRP A 377 -7.09 16.38 29.85
CA TRP A 377 -6.87 15.02 29.33
C TRP A 377 -5.41 14.75 28.96
N GLY A 378 -4.61 15.79 28.71
CA GLY A 378 -3.22 15.66 28.30
C GLY A 378 -3.05 15.35 26.81
N ILE A 379 -4.08 15.64 26.01
CA ILE A 379 -4.11 15.38 24.58
C ILE A 379 -3.48 16.56 23.85
N ALA A 380 -2.21 16.43 23.46
CA ALA A 380 -1.45 17.49 22.83
C ALA A 380 -1.27 17.32 21.31
N THR A 381 -1.74 16.20 20.74
CA THR A 381 -1.57 15.85 19.32
C THR A 381 -2.85 15.27 18.71
N GLU A 382 -2.96 15.31 17.39
CA GLU A 382 -4.10 14.74 16.64
C GLU A 382 -4.15 13.21 16.74
N ASP A 383 -2.97 12.55 16.80
CA ASP A 383 -2.86 11.12 17.04
C ASP A 383 -3.36 10.73 18.45
N ASP A 384 -3.04 11.55 19.47
CA ASP A 384 -3.56 11.37 20.83
C ASP A 384 -5.09 11.50 20.88
N LEU A 385 -5.65 12.44 20.12
CA LEU A 385 -7.09 12.66 20.03
C LEU A 385 -7.78 11.49 19.34
N SER A 386 -7.18 10.97 18.26
CA SER A 386 -7.69 9.83 17.50
C SER A 386 -7.66 8.54 18.31
N ARG A 387 -6.58 8.32 19.09
CA ARG A 387 -6.56 7.26 20.12
C ARG A 387 -7.65 7.45 21.16
N ALA A 388 -7.88 8.70 21.59
CA ALA A 388 -8.86 8.97 22.62
C ALA A 388 -10.31 8.71 22.17
N LEU A 389 -10.59 9.02 20.90
CA LEU A 389 -11.85 8.72 20.21
C LEU A 389 -12.05 7.22 20.01
N ALA A 390 -11.00 6.50 19.59
CA ALA A 390 -11.08 5.06 19.32
C ALA A 390 -11.40 4.21 20.57
N ASN A 391 -11.02 4.68 21.76
CA ASN A 391 -11.25 3.99 23.02
C ASN A 391 -12.64 4.24 23.64
N ASN A 392 -13.61 4.77 22.86
CA ASN A 392 -15.03 4.97 23.26
C ASN A 392 -15.24 5.79 24.56
N VAL A 393 -14.33 6.71 24.89
CA VAL A 393 -14.49 7.59 26.07
C VAL A 393 -15.45 8.75 25.78
N LEU A 394 -15.61 9.10 24.51
CA LEU A 394 -16.65 10.00 24.05
C LEU A 394 -17.88 9.14 23.75
N GLY A 395 -18.93 9.25 24.57
CA GLY A 395 -20.25 8.76 24.17
C GLY A 395 -20.56 9.31 22.78
N ALA A 396 -21.24 8.53 21.93
CA ALA A 396 -21.54 8.89 20.54
C ALA A 396 -22.24 10.26 20.39
N ASP A 397 -22.76 10.82 21.49
CA ASP A 397 -23.44 12.11 21.59
C ASP A 397 -22.51 13.34 21.81
N PHE A 398 -21.19 13.17 21.98
CA PHE A 398 -20.23 14.27 22.19
C PHE A 398 -19.48 14.72 20.91
N ILE A 399 -19.92 14.26 19.73
CA ILE A 399 -19.18 14.49 18.49
C ILE A 399 -19.63 15.79 17.82
N HIS A 400 -18.83 16.85 17.99
CA HIS A 400 -18.82 17.98 17.07
C HIS A 400 -17.50 17.98 16.28
N ASN A 401 -17.59 17.84 14.95
CA ASN A 401 -16.47 18.05 14.03
C ASN A 401 -16.12 19.55 13.99
N SER A 402 -15.29 20.00 14.92
CA SER A 402 -14.73 21.35 14.90
C SER A 402 -13.31 21.29 14.33
N LYS A 403 -13.10 22.09 13.28
CA LYS A 403 -11.86 22.25 12.52
C LYS A 403 -10.61 22.19 13.40
N THR A 404 -9.56 21.55 12.88
CA THR A 404 -8.17 21.60 13.33
C THR A 404 -7.72 23.05 13.53
N ASP A 405 -7.91 23.57 14.74
CA ASP A 405 -7.46 24.90 15.11
C ASP A 405 -6.09 24.75 15.80
N PHE A 406 -5.04 25.09 15.05
CA PHE A 406 -3.64 25.07 15.49
C PHE A 406 -3.45 25.82 16.83
N GLU A 407 -4.29 26.81 17.11
CA GLU A 407 -4.28 27.54 18.39
C GLU A 407 -4.70 26.70 19.60
N ILE A 408 -5.61 25.73 19.43
CA ILE A 408 -6.05 24.83 20.51
C ILE A 408 -4.89 23.91 20.90
N PHE A 409 -4.21 23.32 19.92
CA PHE A 409 -3.06 22.44 20.17
C PHE A 409 -1.87 23.18 20.80
N ASN A 410 -1.58 24.39 20.34
CA ASN A 410 -0.54 25.21 20.96
C ASN A 410 -0.86 25.53 22.41
N TYR A 411 -2.09 25.91 22.70
CA TYR A 411 -2.53 26.19 24.06
C TYR A 411 -2.36 24.98 25.00
N VAL A 412 -2.81 23.80 24.57
CA VAL A 412 -2.68 22.58 25.38
C VAL A 412 -1.21 22.22 25.59
N ASN A 413 -0.41 22.32 24.53
CA ASN A 413 1.02 22.05 24.61
C ASN A 413 1.73 23.01 25.58
N GLU A 414 1.40 24.30 25.54
CA GLU A 414 1.96 25.31 26.45
C GLU A 414 1.66 24.99 27.91
N ILE A 415 0.42 24.60 28.23
CA ILE A 415 0.02 24.26 29.61
C ILE A 415 0.75 23.01 30.11
N LEU A 416 0.86 21.96 29.28
CA LEU A 416 1.53 20.72 29.67
C LEU A 416 3.03 20.95 29.91
N VAL A 417 3.69 21.66 28.99
CA VAL A 417 5.12 22.02 29.14
C VAL A 417 5.35 22.90 30.37
N ARG A 418 4.47 23.87 30.61
CA ARG A 418 4.53 24.73 31.80
C ARG A 418 4.41 23.91 33.08
N SER A 419 3.41 23.03 33.16
CA SER A 419 3.15 22.18 34.33
C SER A 419 4.36 21.31 34.65
N GLN A 420 4.89 20.59 33.65
CA GLN A 420 6.06 19.74 33.80
C GLN A 420 7.29 20.53 34.26
N LYS A 421 7.57 21.67 33.61
CA LYS A 421 8.70 22.54 33.95
C LYS A 421 8.62 23.07 35.38
N ASN A 422 7.46 23.56 35.79
CA ASN A 422 7.27 24.12 37.13
C ASN A 422 7.40 23.03 38.21
N ILE A 423 6.92 21.81 37.95
CA ILE A 423 7.10 20.66 38.84
C ILE A 423 8.58 20.29 38.94
N ILE A 424 9.32 20.19 37.83
CA ILE A 424 10.76 19.89 37.84
C ILE A 424 11.53 20.95 38.62
N GLU A 425 11.23 22.23 38.39
CA GLU A 425 11.90 23.34 39.06
C GLU A 425 11.60 23.32 40.57
N TYR A 426 10.37 22.99 40.96
CA TYR A 426 10.00 22.82 42.37
C TYR A 426 10.74 21.64 43.01
N LEU A 427 10.77 20.48 42.34
CA LEU A 427 11.44 19.27 42.83
C LEU A 427 12.95 19.46 42.96
N SER A 428 13.59 20.25 42.09
CA SER A 428 15.03 20.59 42.18
C SER A 428 15.42 21.27 43.51
N ARG A 429 14.46 21.93 44.17
CA ARG A 429 14.65 22.64 45.43
C ARG A 429 14.29 21.78 46.65
N GLN A 430 13.72 20.59 46.44
CA GLN A 430 13.30 19.72 47.52
C GLN A 430 14.42 18.77 47.95
N PRO A 431 14.68 18.64 49.25
CA PRO A 431 15.65 17.68 49.75
C PRO A 431 15.20 16.26 49.39
N GLY A 432 16.10 15.49 48.79
CA GLY A 432 15.87 14.10 48.44
C GLY A 432 15.47 13.84 46.99
N TYR A 433 15.25 14.86 46.16
CA TYR A 433 15.10 14.70 44.71
C TYR A 433 16.37 15.13 43.98
N ASP A 434 16.76 14.35 42.98
CA ASP A 434 17.77 14.66 41.99
C ASP A 434 17.11 14.63 40.60
N VAL A 435 17.00 15.81 40.02
CA VAL A 435 16.36 16.06 38.72
C VAL A 435 17.40 16.48 37.65
N SER A 436 18.70 16.37 37.95
CA SER A 436 19.77 16.80 37.03
C SER A 436 19.79 15.98 35.72
N ASP A 437 19.51 14.69 35.81
CA ASP A 437 19.43 13.74 34.69
C ASP A 437 18.02 13.15 34.53
N TYR A 438 16.98 14.00 34.48
CA TYR A 438 15.61 13.49 34.30
C TYR A 438 15.39 12.95 32.87
N ILE A 439 14.57 11.90 32.74
CA ILE A 439 14.22 11.30 31.45
C ILE A 439 12.75 11.59 31.17
N GLU A 440 12.47 12.34 30.12
CA GLU A 440 11.10 12.60 29.66
C GLU A 440 10.57 11.41 28.85
N ILE A 441 9.46 10.83 29.30
CA ILE A 441 8.76 9.73 28.62
C ILE A 441 7.61 10.29 27.77
N SER A 442 6.90 11.27 28.31
CA SER A 442 5.88 12.05 27.63
C SER A 442 5.79 13.44 28.26
N LYS A 443 4.96 14.32 27.69
CA LYS A 443 4.69 15.65 28.27
C LYS A 443 4.09 15.58 29.68
N THR A 444 3.51 14.44 30.07
CA THR A 444 2.90 14.22 31.39
C THR A 444 3.71 13.26 32.26
N ILE A 445 4.72 12.56 31.74
CA ILE A 445 5.48 11.54 32.49
C ILE A 445 6.98 11.75 32.33
N PHE A 446 7.71 11.80 33.45
CA PHE A 446 9.17 11.82 33.45
C PHE A 446 9.75 11.05 34.64
N ILE A 447 10.99 10.59 34.52
CA ILE A 447 11.70 9.79 35.53
C ILE A 447 12.75 10.66 36.22
N VAL A 448 12.78 10.62 37.55
CA VAL A 448 13.78 11.32 38.39
C VAL A 448 14.36 10.37 39.43
N LYS A 449 15.44 10.79 40.11
CA LYS A 449 15.96 10.04 41.26
C LYS A 449 15.46 10.65 42.56
N LYS A 450 14.92 9.84 43.45
CA LYS A 450 14.57 10.23 44.81
C LYS A 450 15.33 9.33 45.79
N HIS A 451 16.18 9.92 46.63
CA HIS A 451 17.09 9.17 47.51
C HIS A 451 17.87 8.07 46.79
N ASN A 452 18.37 8.37 45.58
CA ASN A 452 19.10 7.45 44.71
C ASN A 452 18.29 6.27 44.12
N ILE A 453 16.95 6.30 44.23
CA ILE A 453 16.03 5.36 43.59
C ILE A 453 15.32 6.06 42.44
N GLN A 454 15.22 5.41 41.28
CA GLN A 454 14.47 5.95 40.15
C GLN A 454 12.96 5.84 40.44
N ILE A 455 12.26 6.96 40.29
CA ILE A 455 10.82 7.05 40.46
C ILE A 455 10.16 7.68 39.23
N TYR A 456 8.93 7.30 38.95
CA TYR A 456 8.12 7.94 37.91
C TYR A 456 7.35 9.12 38.50
N ILE A 457 7.38 10.24 37.80
CA ILE A 457 6.58 11.42 38.12
C ILE A 457 5.56 11.62 37.02
N ILE A 458 4.28 11.60 37.42
CA ILE A 458 3.16 12.01 36.56
C ILE A 458 2.85 13.46 36.88
N ALA A 459 3.10 14.36 35.94
CA ALA A 459 2.83 15.79 36.03
C ALA A 459 1.52 16.14 35.32
N ARG A 460 0.59 16.74 36.05
CA ARG A 460 -0.72 17.15 35.52
C ARG A 460 -1.03 18.62 35.84
N PRO A 461 -1.50 19.40 34.85
CA PRO A 461 -2.04 20.72 35.13
C PRO A 461 -3.34 20.60 35.94
N SER A 462 -3.53 21.47 36.92
CA SER A 462 -4.73 21.56 37.77
C SER A 462 -5.40 22.92 37.70
N ASP A 463 -5.11 23.72 36.67
CA ASP A 463 -5.60 25.09 36.43
C ASP A 463 -7.11 25.27 36.59
N TYR A 464 -7.88 24.19 36.38
CA TYR A 464 -9.34 24.19 36.38
C TYR A 464 -9.96 23.43 37.56
N GLY A 465 -9.18 23.18 38.61
CA GLY A 465 -9.68 22.57 39.85
C GLY A 465 -9.95 21.06 39.77
N GLN A 466 -9.56 20.41 38.67
CA GLN A 466 -9.64 18.96 38.51
C GLN A 466 -8.43 18.42 37.73
N ILE A 467 -8.17 17.12 37.90
CA ILE A 467 -7.17 16.37 37.16
C ILE A 467 -7.83 15.16 36.51
N ILE A 468 -7.44 14.85 35.27
CA ILE A 468 -7.97 13.71 34.52
C ILE A 468 -6.80 12.84 34.11
N LEU A 469 -6.83 11.56 34.50
CA LEU A 469 -5.85 10.54 34.13
C LEU A 469 -6.52 9.66 33.08
N TYR A 470 -5.95 9.62 31.89
CA TYR A 470 -6.62 9.11 30.69
C TYR A 470 -5.90 7.91 30.06
N TYR A 471 -4.57 7.91 30.05
CA TYR A 471 -3.82 6.93 29.30
C TYR A 471 -3.64 5.64 30.09
N ASP A 472 -3.92 4.50 29.45
CA ASP A 472 -3.55 3.18 29.95
C ASP A 472 -2.06 3.15 30.28
N SER A 473 -1.19 3.82 29.51
CA SER A 473 0.24 3.93 29.85
C SER A 473 0.54 4.69 31.15
N GLU A 474 -0.31 5.63 31.59
CA GLU A 474 -0.17 6.28 32.90
C GLU A 474 -0.68 5.38 34.03
N LEU A 475 -1.75 4.62 33.77
CA LEU A 475 -2.30 3.63 34.70
C LEU A 475 -1.38 2.41 34.83
N ASP A 476 -0.76 1.95 33.74
CA ASP A 476 0.23 0.88 33.68
C ASP A 476 1.52 1.28 34.40
N VAL A 477 1.92 2.57 34.34
CA VAL A 477 3.03 3.11 35.15
C VAL A 477 2.67 3.15 36.64
N LEU A 478 1.38 3.33 36.98
CA LEU A 478 0.90 3.23 38.36
C LEU A 478 0.81 1.78 38.85
N ASP A 479 0.65 0.80 37.95
CA ASP A 479 0.57 -0.64 38.25
C ASP A 479 1.94 -1.34 38.28
N TYR A 480 3.00 -0.75 37.73
CA TYR A 480 4.37 -1.28 37.83
C TYR A 480 4.91 -1.18 39.27
N GLU A 481 5.65 -2.19 39.76
CA GLU A 481 6.26 -2.27 41.11
C GLU A 481 7.24 -1.12 41.48
N LYS A 482 7.42 -0.10 40.63
CA LYS A 482 8.31 1.03 40.87
C LYS A 482 7.56 2.19 41.51
N ASP A 483 8.20 2.88 42.45
CA ASP A 483 7.64 4.05 43.13
C ASP A 483 7.20 5.13 42.11
N CYS A 484 5.89 5.43 42.07
CA CYS A 484 5.30 6.47 41.23
C CYS A 484 4.70 7.60 42.10
N GLU A 485 4.82 8.85 41.63
CA GLU A 485 4.20 10.01 42.28
C GLU A 485 3.40 10.85 41.30
N LEU A 486 2.18 11.22 41.72
CA LEU A 486 1.33 12.16 40.99
C LEU A 486 1.50 13.58 41.55
N TRP A 487 1.88 14.51 40.68
CA TRP A 487 2.11 15.91 41.00
C TRP A 487 1.22 16.83 40.15
N VAL A 488 0.68 17.87 40.79
CA VAL A 488 -0.23 18.81 40.14
C VAL A 488 0.24 20.25 40.26
N GLU A 489 -0.03 21.05 39.24
CA GLU A 489 0.42 22.44 39.12
C GLU A 489 -0.63 23.29 38.39
N ASP A 490 -0.98 24.47 38.92
CA ASP A 490 -2.09 25.32 38.44
C ASP A 490 -1.65 26.70 37.91
N GLY A 491 -0.35 26.93 37.75
CA GLY A 491 0.23 28.22 37.36
C GLY A 491 0.20 29.30 38.44
N LYS A 492 -0.39 29.04 39.61
CA LYS A 492 -0.66 30.05 40.67
C LYS A 492 -0.05 29.67 42.02
N SER A 493 -0.10 28.39 42.33
CA SER A 493 0.27 27.79 43.60
C SER A 493 1.54 26.95 43.43
N ASN A 494 2.23 26.68 44.53
CA ASN A 494 3.34 25.72 44.50
C ASN A 494 2.82 24.33 44.09
N PRO A 495 3.58 23.60 43.25
CA PRO A 495 3.24 22.23 42.87
C PRO A 495 2.94 21.33 44.08
N GLN A 496 1.94 20.47 43.95
CA GLN A 496 1.47 19.63 45.04
C GLN A 496 1.49 18.15 44.67
N LYS A 497 2.04 17.32 45.57
CA LYS A 497 1.89 15.87 45.49
C LYS A 497 0.47 15.45 45.87
N ILE A 498 -0.16 14.67 45.00
CA ILE A 498 -1.44 13.99 45.24
C ILE A 498 -1.13 12.57 45.71
N THR A 499 -1.44 12.29 46.97
CA THR A 499 -1.25 10.96 47.56
C THR A 499 -2.57 10.18 47.49
N PHE A 500 -2.50 8.86 47.53
CA PHE A 500 -3.69 8.00 47.62
C PHE A 500 -4.62 8.42 48.77
N GLY A 501 -4.07 8.78 49.94
CA GLY A 501 -4.85 9.30 51.05
C GLY A 501 -5.56 10.63 50.76
N LYS A 502 -4.97 11.54 49.96
CA LYS A 502 -5.65 12.75 49.48
C LYS A 502 -6.77 12.39 48.51
N ILE A 503 -6.54 11.44 47.61
CA ILE A 503 -7.54 10.97 46.65
C ILE A 503 -8.77 10.41 47.39
N LEU A 504 -8.58 9.54 48.38
CA LEU A 504 -9.68 8.98 49.18
C LEU A 504 -10.49 10.07 49.90
N LYS A 505 -9.82 11.09 50.45
CA LYS A 505 -10.48 12.22 51.12
C LYS A 505 -11.25 13.12 50.16
N LEU A 506 -10.69 13.40 48.99
CA LEU A 506 -11.31 14.28 47.98
C LEU A 506 -12.48 13.59 47.27
N THR A 507 -12.39 12.29 47.03
CA THR A 507 -13.41 11.50 46.31
C THR A 507 -14.52 10.97 47.23
N GLY A 508 -14.31 10.98 48.56
CA GLY A 508 -15.28 10.44 49.51
C GLY A 508 -15.40 8.91 49.51
N VAL A 509 -14.49 8.20 48.82
CA VAL A 509 -14.49 6.74 48.72
C VAL A 509 -14.20 6.13 50.09
N ASN A 510 -15.20 5.45 50.66
CA ASN A 510 -15.11 4.75 51.94
C ASN A 510 -15.18 3.21 51.80
N ARG A 511 -15.29 2.71 50.56
CA ARG A 511 -15.35 1.27 50.24
C ARG A 511 -14.62 0.99 48.94
N ILE A 512 -13.61 0.12 48.98
CA ILE A 512 -12.83 -0.31 47.81
C ILE A 512 -13.14 -1.79 47.54
N PRO A 513 -13.73 -2.15 46.38
CA PRO A 513 -14.04 -3.53 46.03
C PRO A 513 -12.78 -4.29 45.58
N LEU A 514 -12.42 -5.39 46.26
CA LEU A 514 -11.21 -6.19 45.98
C LEU A 514 -11.44 -7.36 45.01
N ARG A 515 -12.58 -7.39 44.29
CA ARG A 515 -12.98 -8.57 43.48
C ARG A 515 -12.11 -8.77 42.23
N SER A 516 -11.47 -7.71 41.75
CA SER A 516 -10.60 -7.68 40.58
C SER A 516 -9.11 -7.93 40.88
N ILE A 517 -8.72 -8.11 42.14
CA ILE A 517 -7.31 -8.34 42.56
C ILE A 517 -6.91 -9.83 42.42
N ARG A 518 -7.82 -10.71 41.97
CA ARG A 518 -7.44 -12.08 41.63
C ARG A 518 -6.67 -12.04 40.32
N GLU A 519 -5.35 -12.13 40.43
CA GLU A 519 -4.39 -12.25 39.34
C GLU A 519 -4.92 -13.18 38.22
N LYS A 520 -4.84 -12.69 36.98
CA LYS A 520 -4.96 -13.50 35.77
C LYS A 520 -3.63 -14.15 35.46
#